data_AF-A0A1Q3IXD5-F1
#
_entry.id   AF-A0A1Q3IXD5-F1
#
_cell.length_a   1.000
_cell.length_b   1.000
_cell.length_c   1.000
_cell.angle_alpha   90.00
_cell.angle_beta   90.00
_cell.angle_gamma   90.00
#
_symmetry.space_group_name_H-M   'P 1'
#
loop_
_entity.id
_entity.type
_entity.pdbx_description
1 polymer ?
#
loop_
_entity_poly.entity_id
_entity_poly.type
_entity_poly.pdbx_seq_one_letter_code
_entity_poly.pdbx_strand_id
1 'polypeptide(L)'
;MTKPEKSARGLVDTRILGRALLVGVMLEILLVLAGHYRPLLRVHYVLFGCMMIAGTAGLLYARDLARGYISGALGGLVIGAACGIAAVGLSNLLGDEPEQYIPYGVMICTLVGAIGGLFGQYAAWIREFIATLR
;
A
#
# COMPACT_ATOMS: atom_id res chain seq x y z
N MET A 1 -8.90 -9.12 43.04
CA MET A 1 -8.18 -7.90 42.62
C MET A 1 -7.79 -8.06 41.16
N THR A 2 -8.29 -7.16 40.31
CA THR A 2 -8.41 -7.29 38.86
C THR A 2 -7.07 -7.09 38.12
N LYS A 3 -6.78 -8.03 37.23
CA LYS A 3 -5.65 -8.05 36.30
C LYS A 3 -5.88 -6.96 35.22
N PRO A 4 -4.97 -5.99 35.02
CA PRO A 4 -5.09 -5.05 33.91
C PRO A 4 -4.59 -5.74 32.64
N GLU A 5 -5.37 -6.65 32.07
CA GLU A 5 -5.13 -7.22 30.76
C GLU A 5 -5.59 -6.20 29.70
N LYS A 6 -4.88 -5.06 29.65
CA LYS A 6 -5.02 -4.08 28.57
C LYS A 6 -4.37 -4.74 27.35
N SER A 7 -5.14 -5.58 26.68
CA SER A 7 -4.81 -6.16 25.38
C SER A 7 -4.35 -5.01 24.48
N ALA A 8 -3.04 -4.89 24.31
CA ALA A 8 -2.43 -3.98 23.37
C ALA A 8 -2.77 -4.50 21.98
N ARG A 9 -4.00 -4.23 21.53
CA ARG A 9 -4.40 -4.42 20.13
C ARG A 9 -3.41 -3.60 19.32
N GLY A 10 -2.50 -4.28 18.64
CA GLY A 10 -1.44 -3.64 17.86
C GLY A 10 -2.03 -2.57 16.94
N LEU A 11 -1.29 -1.47 16.79
CA LEU A 11 -1.60 -0.38 15.85
C LEU A 11 -1.82 -0.89 14.42
N VAL A 12 -1.29 -2.07 14.11
CA VAL A 12 -1.34 -2.73 12.81
C VAL A 12 -1.85 -4.16 13.00
N ASP A 13 -2.80 -4.58 12.17
CA ASP A 13 -3.26 -5.97 12.12
C ASP A 13 -2.41 -6.75 11.11
N THR A 14 -1.57 -7.65 11.61
CA THR A 14 -0.59 -8.37 10.80
C THR A 14 -1.23 -9.31 9.78
N ARG A 15 -2.44 -9.84 10.04
CA ARG A 15 -3.14 -10.72 9.09
C ARG A 15 -3.68 -9.93 7.91
N ILE A 16 -4.33 -8.80 8.18
CA ILE A 16 -4.87 -7.92 7.14
C ILE A 16 -3.71 -7.30 6.35
N LEU A 17 -2.65 -6.86 7.05
CA LEU A 17 -1.45 -6.33 6.44
C LEU A 17 -0.78 -7.34 5.52
N GLY A 18 -0.61 -8.59 5.98
CA GLY A 18 0.02 -9.65 5.19
C GLY A 18 -0.73 -9.94 3.89
N ARG A 19 -2.07 -9.96 3.92
CA ARG A 19 -2.89 -10.14 2.70
C ARG A 19 -2.76 -8.96 1.75
N ALA A 20 -2.83 -7.73 2.27
CA ALA A 20 -2.70 -6.52 1.45
C ALA A 20 -1.30 -6.40 0.83
N LEU A 21 -0.25 -6.73 1.59
CA LEU A 21 1.13 -6.81 1.11
C LEU A 21 1.28 -7.85 0.01
N LEU A 22 0.79 -9.07 0.24
CA LEU A 22 0.94 -10.16 -0.72
C LEU A 22 0.28 -9.79 -2.05
N VAL A 23 -0.96 -9.31 -2.01
CA VAL A 23 -1.70 -8.91 -3.23
C VAL A 23 -1.04 -7.70 -3.90
N GLY A 24 -0.69 -6.66 -3.13
CA GLY A 24 -0.05 -5.46 -3.65
C GLY A 24 1.28 -5.77 -4.34
N VAL A 25 2.18 -6.47 -3.65
CA VAL A 25 3.50 -6.85 -4.18
C VAL A 25 3.38 -7.76 -5.40
N MET A 26 2.44 -8.72 -5.43
CA MET A 26 2.24 -9.55 -6.62
C MET A 26 1.79 -8.72 -7.83
N LEU A 27 0.89 -7.76 -7.64
CA LEU A 27 0.44 -6.87 -8.72
C LEU A 27 1.56 -5.96 -9.23
N GLU A 28 2.40 -5.43 -8.32
CA GLU A 28 3.58 -4.64 -8.67
C GLU A 28 4.56 -5.43 -9.53
N ILE A 29 4.88 -6.65 -9.11
CA ILE A 29 5.77 -7.55 -9.85
C ILE A 29 5.23 -7.79 -11.26
N LEU A 30 3.93 -8.10 -11.39
CA LEU A 30 3.29 -8.32 -12.69
C LEU A 30 3.34 -7.07 -13.57
N LEU A 31 3.11 -5.89 -13.00
CA LEU A 31 3.15 -4.63 -13.74
C LEU A 31 4.56 -4.30 -14.24
N VAL A 32 5.58 -4.48 -13.39
CA VAL A 32 6.99 -4.27 -13.75
C VAL A 32 7.42 -5.25 -14.84
N LEU A 33 7.07 -6.54 -14.70
CA LEU A 33 7.29 -7.53 -15.76
C LEU A 33 6.62 -7.13 -17.08
N ALA A 34 5.35 -6.71 -17.03
CA ALA A 34 4.65 -6.26 -18.23
C ALA A 34 5.31 -5.02 -18.86
N GLY A 35 5.77 -4.08 -18.05
CA GLY A 35 6.50 -2.88 -18.48
C GLY A 35 7.86 -3.20 -19.11
N HIS A 36 8.52 -4.25 -18.64
CA HIS A 36 9.80 -4.72 -19.21
C HIS A 36 9.62 -5.24 -20.64
N TYR A 37 8.61 -6.09 -20.88
CA TYR A 37 8.35 -6.65 -22.22
C TYR A 37 7.70 -5.66 -23.20
N ARG A 38 7.06 -4.59 -22.71
CA ARG A 38 6.32 -3.62 -23.53
C ARG A 38 6.87 -2.19 -23.31
N PRO A 39 7.74 -1.69 -24.21
CA PRO A 39 8.38 -0.38 -24.05
C PRO A 39 7.39 0.80 -23.99
N LEU A 40 6.17 0.63 -24.51
CA LEU A 40 5.10 1.62 -24.46
C LEU A 40 4.67 2.00 -23.03
N LEU A 41 4.93 1.13 -22.05
CA LEU A 41 4.51 1.33 -20.65
C LEU A 41 5.60 1.98 -19.78
N ARG A 42 6.85 2.04 -20.24
CA ARG A 42 8.03 2.22 -19.38
C ARG A 42 8.06 3.51 -18.55
N VAL A 43 7.75 4.67 -19.13
CA VAL A 43 8.14 5.95 -18.48
C VAL A 43 7.05 6.53 -17.57
N HIS A 44 5.78 6.44 -17.92
CA HIS A 44 4.70 7.04 -17.11
C HIS A 44 3.70 6.01 -16.58
N TYR A 45 3.43 4.95 -17.36
CA TYR A 45 2.43 3.96 -16.98
C TYR A 45 2.91 3.03 -15.86
N VAL A 46 4.19 2.65 -15.85
CA VAL A 46 4.73 1.81 -14.76
C VAL A 46 4.71 2.58 -13.44
N LEU A 47 5.31 3.77 -13.36
CA LEU A 47 5.31 4.55 -12.11
C LEU A 47 3.90 4.87 -11.63
N PHE A 48 3.02 5.35 -12.52
CA PHE A 48 1.63 5.64 -12.17
C PHE A 48 0.87 4.37 -11.73
N GLY A 49 1.10 3.25 -12.41
CA GLY A 49 0.48 1.98 -12.04
C GLY A 49 0.95 1.47 -10.68
N CYS A 50 2.25 1.57 -10.38
CA CYS A 50 2.80 1.24 -9.06
C CYS A 50 2.18 2.13 -7.98
N MET A 51 2.07 3.43 -8.22
CA MET A 51 1.41 4.36 -7.30
C MET A 51 -0.06 3.98 -7.06
N MET A 52 -0.80 3.64 -8.11
CA MET A 52 -2.19 3.20 -8.01
C MET A 52 -2.32 1.89 -7.23
N ILE A 53 -1.44 0.91 -7.45
CA ILE A 53 -1.44 -0.36 -6.74
C ILE A 53 -1.10 -0.13 -5.26
N ALA A 54 -0.02 0.59 -4.95
CA ALA A 54 0.36 0.95 -3.60
C ALA A 54 -0.75 1.70 -2.84
N GLY A 55 -1.37 2.71 -3.48
CA GLY A 55 -2.45 3.50 -2.92
C GLY A 55 -3.72 2.68 -2.68
N THR A 56 -4.13 1.86 -3.66
CA THR A 56 -5.31 1.00 -3.52
C THR A 56 -5.12 -0.10 -2.48
N ALA A 57 -3.94 -0.72 -2.41
CA ALA A 57 -3.61 -1.70 -1.39
C ALA A 57 -3.64 -1.07 0.02
N GLY A 58 -3.06 0.12 0.19
CA GLY A 58 -3.13 0.90 1.43
C GLY A 58 -4.57 1.28 1.81
N LEU A 59 -5.38 1.67 0.83
CA LEU A 59 -6.79 1.99 1.01
C LEU A 59 -7.59 0.78 1.48
N LEU A 60 -7.46 -0.36 0.80
CA LEU A 60 -8.19 -1.58 1.15
C LEU A 60 -7.79 -2.09 2.53
N TYR A 61 -6.50 -2.07 2.86
CA TYR A 61 -6.01 -2.41 4.19
C TYR A 61 -6.67 -1.54 5.27
N ALA A 62 -6.60 -0.22 5.13
CA ALA A 62 -7.08 0.69 6.16
C ALA A 62 -8.61 0.66 6.28
N ARG A 63 -9.30 0.51 5.16
CA ARG A 63 -10.76 0.33 5.10
C ARG A 63 -11.22 -0.91 5.87
N ASP A 64 -10.51 -2.02 5.72
CA ASP A 64 -10.85 -3.27 6.40
C ASP A 64 -10.37 -3.26 7.88
N LEU A 65 -9.35 -2.46 8.21
CA LEU A 65 -8.89 -2.26 9.57
C LEU A 65 -9.88 -1.45 10.41
N ALA A 66 -10.39 -0.32 9.89
CA ALA A 66 -11.33 0.60 10.56
C ALA A 66 -10.94 1.02 12.00
N ARG A 67 -9.64 1.20 12.29
CA ARG A 67 -9.11 1.55 13.64
C ARG A 67 -8.53 2.96 13.75
N GLY A 68 -8.92 3.86 12.85
CA GLY A 68 -8.56 5.27 12.89
C GLY A 68 -7.41 5.67 11.97
N TYR A 69 -7.32 6.98 11.71
CA TYR A 69 -6.48 7.59 10.66
C TYR A 69 -4.98 7.29 10.81
N ILE A 70 -4.44 7.33 12.03
CA ILE A 70 -3.00 7.09 12.27
C ILE A 70 -2.64 5.64 11.90
N SER A 71 -3.40 4.67 12.42
CA SER A 71 -3.20 3.24 12.15
C SER A 71 -3.37 2.90 10.66
N GLY A 72 -4.34 3.54 9.99
CA GLY A 72 -4.55 3.41 8.55
C GLY A 72 -3.39 3.97 7.74
N ALA A 73 -2.93 5.18 8.04
CA ALA A 73 -1.82 5.82 7.35
C ALA A 73 -0.51 5.04 7.55
N LEU A 74 -0.20 4.58 8.77
CA LEU A 74 1.01 3.79 9.04
C LEU A 74 1.00 2.45 8.31
N GLY A 75 -0.13 1.73 8.30
CA GLY A 75 -0.21 0.48 7.55
C GLY A 75 -0.14 0.70 6.04
N GLY A 76 -0.79 1.75 5.53
CA GLY A 76 -0.68 2.17 4.14
C GLY A 76 0.76 2.55 3.75
N LEU A 77 1.48 3.24 4.64
CA LEU A 77 2.90 3.59 4.47
C LEU A 77 3.77 2.34 4.33
N VAL A 78 3.59 1.36 5.22
CA VAL A 78 4.34 0.09 5.18
C VAL A 78 4.04 -0.69 3.91
N ILE A 79 2.77 -0.77 3.49
CA ILE A 79 2.37 -1.43 2.23
C ILE A 79 3.01 -0.71 1.05
N GLY A 80 2.89 0.62 0.97
CA GLY A 80 3.44 1.41 -0.12
C GLY A 80 4.97 1.31 -0.22
N ALA A 81 5.67 1.29 0.92
CA ALA A 81 7.11 1.07 0.97
C ALA A 81 7.49 -0.32 0.44
N ALA A 82 6.81 -1.37 0.90
CA ALA A 82 7.07 -2.73 0.44
C ALA A 82 6.78 -2.92 -1.05
N CYS A 83 5.68 -2.35 -1.56
CA CYS A 83 5.35 -2.33 -2.97
C CYS A 83 6.44 -1.63 -3.79
N GLY A 84 6.84 -0.42 -3.37
CA GLY A 84 7.90 0.34 -4.03
C GLY A 84 9.23 -0.40 -4.04
N ILE A 85 9.65 -0.99 -2.91
CA ILE A 85 10.89 -1.78 -2.83
C ILE A 85 10.83 -2.99 -3.76
N ALA A 86 9.71 -3.70 -3.81
CA ALA A 86 9.55 -4.86 -4.68
C ALA A 86 9.59 -4.47 -6.17
N ALA A 87 8.86 -3.43 -6.55
CA ALA A 87 8.82 -2.94 -7.92
C ALA A 87 10.20 -2.47 -8.39
N VAL A 88 10.84 -1.60 -7.60
CA VAL A 88 12.14 -1.04 -7.93
C VAL A 88 13.25 -2.09 -7.88
N GLY A 89 13.23 -2.98 -6.90
CA GLY A 89 14.18 -4.08 -6.79
C GLY A 89 14.09 -5.04 -8.00
N LEU A 90 12.88 -5.32 -8.46
CA LEU A 90 12.68 -6.15 -9.66
C LEU A 90 13.13 -5.45 -10.94
N SER A 91 12.82 -4.16 -11.11
CA SER A 91 13.31 -3.37 -12.26
C SER A 91 14.83 -3.32 -12.32
N ASN A 92 15.49 -3.24 -11.15
CA ASN A 92 16.95 -3.28 -11.07
C ASN A 92 17.51 -4.66 -11.47
N LEU A 93 16.86 -5.74 -11.02
CA LEU A 93 17.25 -7.10 -11.39
C LEU A 93 17.07 -7.38 -12.89
N LEU A 94 16.06 -6.76 -13.51
CA LEU A 94 15.79 -6.85 -14.96
C LEU A 94 16.73 -5.98 -15.81
N GLY A 95 17.59 -5.17 -15.19
CA GLY A 95 18.57 -4.34 -15.91
C GLY A 95 17.95 -3.12 -16.59
N ASP A 96 16.78 -2.64 -16.15
CA ASP A 96 16.13 -1.44 -16.71
C ASP A 96 16.80 -0.11 -16.27
N GLU A 97 18.06 -0.16 -15.83
CA GLU A 97 18.91 0.93 -15.30
C GLU A 97 18.17 2.02 -14.49
N PRO A 98 17.51 1.67 -13.36
CA PRO A 98 16.74 2.65 -12.60
C PRO A 98 17.57 3.52 -11.64
N GLU A 99 18.91 3.36 -11.55
CA GLU A 99 19.72 3.73 -10.37
C GLU A 99 19.51 5.14 -9.80
N GLN A 100 19.28 6.17 -10.62
CA GLN A 100 19.01 7.53 -10.13
C GLN A 100 17.55 7.77 -9.69
N TYR A 101 16.59 6.98 -10.19
CA TYR A 101 15.16 7.10 -9.91
C TYR A 101 14.64 6.07 -8.87
N ILE A 102 15.48 5.08 -8.50
CA ILE A 102 15.21 4.07 -7.46
C ILE A 102 14.62 4.68 -6.17
N PRO A 103 15.27 5.65 -5.50
CA PRO A 103 14.76 6.16 -4.23
C PRO A 103 13.47 6.96 -4.40
N TYR A 104 13.28 7.61 -5.55
CA TYR A 104 12.08 8.39 -5.84
C TYR A 104 10.85 7.51 -6.01
N GLY A 105 10.95 6.39 -6.75
CA GLY A 105 9.83 5.47 -6.94
C GLY A 105 9.32 4.89 -5.61
N VAL A 106 10.24 4.45 -4.75
CA VAL A 106 9.88 3.94 -3.42
C VAL A 106 9.27 5.03 -2.54
N MET A 107 9.87 6.22 -2.51
CA MET A 107 9.36 7.34 -1.71
C MET A 107 7.94 7.74 -2.13
N ILE A 108 7.67 7.84 -3.44
CA ILE A 108 6.36 8.19 -3.96
C ILE A 108 5.35 7.08 -3.64
N CYS A 109 5.67 5.80 -3.87
CA CYS A 109 4.76 4.69 -3.55
C CYS A 109 4.46 4.62 -2.05
N THR A 110 5.46 4.89 -1.20
CA THR A 110 5.32 4.96 0.26
C THR A 110 4.33 6.07 0.65
N LEU A 111 4.49 7.27 0.08
CA LEU A 111 3.62 8.40 0.34
C LEU A 111 2.19 8.14 -0.15
N VAL A 112 2.04 7.64 -1.38
CA VAL A 112 0.73 7.33 -1.96
C VAL A 112 0.04 6.19 -1.21
N GLY A 113 0.79 5.20 -0.73
CA GLY A 113 0.28 4.15 0.15
C GLY A 113 -0.26 4.72 1.46
N ALA A 114 0.46 5.65 2.08
CA ALA A 114 0.00 6.34 3.29
C ALA A 114 -1.29 7.16 3.04
N ILE A 115 -1.35 7.88 1.91
CA ILE A 115 -2.55 8.63 1.48
C ILE A 115 -3.72 7.66 1.25
N GLY A 116 -3.48 6.54 0.57
CA GLY A 116 -4.44 5.46 0.41
C GLY A 116 -4.98 4.99 1.76
N GLY A 117 -4.09 4.78 2.73
CA GLY A 117 -4.45 4.43 4.11
C GLY A 117 -5.37 5.45 4.80
N LEU A 118 -5.15 6.75 4.59
CA LEU A 118 -6.04 7.81 5.10
C LEU A 118 -7.43 7.72 4.47
N PHE A 119 -7.49 7.60 3.13
CA PHE A 119 -8.76 7.46 2.41
C PHE A 119 -9.49 6.15 2.74
N GLY A 120 -8.76 5.08 3.06
CA GLY A 120 -9.34 3.83 3.54
C GLY A 120 -10.10 4.01 4.85
N GLN A 121 -9.54 4.77 5.81
CA GLN A 121 -10.23 5.09 7.06
C GLN A 121 -11.45 5.99 6.83
N TYR A 122 -11.34 6.97 5.95
CA TYR A 122 -12.49 7.79 5.54
C TYR A 122 -13.62 6.93 4.95
N ALA A 123 -13.27 5.94 4.12
CA ALA A 123 -14.23 5.00 3.55
C ALA A 123 -14.79 3.99 4.56
N ALA A 124 -14.11 3.74 5.69
CA ALA A 124 -14.67 2.98 6.81
C ALA A 124 -15.68 3.83 7.58
N TRP A 125 -15.33 5.10 7.85
CA TRP A 125 -16.21 6.06 8.54
C TRP A 125 -17.52 6.31 7.76
N ILE A 126 -17.46 6.49 6.44
CA ILE A 126 -18.67 6.63 5.61
C ILE A 126 -19.59 5.41 5.75
N ARG A 127 -19.01 4.20 5.81
CA ARG A 127 -19.78 2.95 5.91
C ARG A 127 -20.56 2.87 7.22
N GLU A 128 -19.90 3.22 8.32
CA GLU A 128 -20.52 3.33 9.65
C GLU A 128 -21.64 4.39 9.64
N PHE A 129 -21.39 5.57 9.09
CA PHE A 129 -22.37 6.64 8.99
C PHE A 129 -23.62 6.22 8.19
N ILE A 130 -23.44 5.60 7.02
CA ILE A 130 -24.57 5.10 6.22
C ILE A 130 -25.36 4.03 6.98
N ALA A 131 -24.70 3.17 7.75
CA ALA A 131 -25.39 2.15 8.55
C ALA A 131 -26.28 2.77 9.63
N THR A 132 -25.96 3.96 10.15
CA THR A 132 -26.83 4.67 11.12
C THR A 132 -28.07 5.32 10.49
N LEU A 133 -28.08 5.52 9.18
CA LEU A 133 -29.22 6.09 8.44
C LEU A 133 -30.26 5.05 8.02
N ARG A 134 -29.99 3.76 8.27
CA ARG A 134 -30.85 2.63 7.89
C ARG A 134 -31.58 2.08 9.11
#